data_AF-A0A9D8G664-F1
#
_entry.id   AF-A0A9D8G664-F1
#
_cell.length_a   1.000
_cell.length_b   1.000
_cell.length_c   1.000
_cell.angle_alpha   90.00
_cell.angle_beta   90.00
_cell.angle_gamma   90.00
#
_symmetry.space_group_name_H-M   'P 1'
#
loop_
_entity.id
_entity.type
_entity.pdbx_description
1 polymer ?
#
loop_
_entity_poly.entity_id
_entity_poly.type
_entity_poly.pdbx_seq_one_letter_code
_entity_poly.pdbx_strand_id
1 'polypeptide(L)'
;MNLDKKVEISILGHVFKLRCHDGEEEKLREAARVVEERIAELTETGGMVDSLRTALMAALYLAYELLTHEDKDFHLSAEYRRIQKRLRSLVEQIDTQFGNGEER
;
A
#
# COMPACT_ATOMS: atom_id res chain seq x y z
N MET A 1 -11.00 19.94 2.34
CA MET A 1 -11.49 18.99 1.32
C MET A 1 -12.91 18.61 1.74
N ASN A 2 -13.90 18.73 0.83
CA ASN A 2 -15.32 18.59 1.18
C ASN A 2 -15.80 17.15 0.92
N LEU A 3 -16.47 16.53 1.90
CA LEU A 3 -17.12 15.19 1.75
C LEU A 3 -18.55 15.34 1.22
N ASP A 4 -18.73 16.01 0.09
CA ASP A 4 -20.07 16.33 -0.43
C ASP A 4 -20.70 15.22 -1.27
N LYS A 5 -19.92 14.19 -1.66
CA LYS A 5 -20.40 13.10 -2.50
C LYS A 5 -20.64 11.81 -1.74
N LYS A 6 -21.61 11.05 -2.24
CA LYS A 6 -21.96 9.72 -1.75
C LYS A 6 -21.74 8.72 -2.88
N VAL A 7 -21.04 7.63 -2.56
CA VAL A 7 -20.87 6.49 -3.45
C VAL A 7 -21.62 5.30 -2.87
N GLU A 8 -22.31 4.57 -3.74
CA GLU A 8 -22.97 3.31 -3.40
C GLU A 8 -22.11 2.15 -3.88
N ILE A 9 -21.88 1.18 -3.00
CA ILE A 9 -20.96 0.06 -3.18
C ILE A 9 -21.64 -1.20 -2.67
N SER A 10 -21.45 -2.33 -3.36
CA SER A 10 -21.96 -3.63 -2.92
C SER A 10 -20.82 -4.58 -2.61
N ILE A 11 -20.88 -5.24 -1.45
CA ILE A 11 -19.95 -6.31 -1.05
C ILE A 11 -20.78 -7.46 -0.49
N LEU A 12 -20.61 -8.69 -0.99
CA LEU A 12 -21.42 -9.86 -0.62
C LEU A 12 -22.94 -9.64 -0.75
N GLY A 13 -23.36 -8.83 -1.74
CA GLY A 13 -24.76 -8.43 -1.91
C GLY A 13 -25.29 -7.43 -0.87
N HIS A 14 -24.46 -6.98 0.06
CA HIS A 14 -24.79 -5.89 0.99
C HIS A 14 -24.40 -4.55 0.39
N VAL A 15 -25.37 -3.62 0.37
CA VAL A 15 -25.17 -2.28 -0.18
C VAL A 15 -24.75 -1.30 0.91
N PHE A 16 -23.62 -0.62 0.69
CA PHE A 16 -23.05 0.41 1.54
C PHE A 16 -23.12 1.77 0.85
N LYS A 17 -23.54 2.80 1.59
CA LYS A 17 -23.53 4.20 1.13
C LYS A 17 -22.46 4.96 1.90
N LEU A 18 -21.32 5.18 1.24
CA LEU A 18 -20.17 5.85 1.84
C LEU A 18 -20.10 7.31 1.39
N ARG A 19 -19.59 8.18 2.25
CA ARG A 19 -19.21 9.54 1.87
C ARG A 19 -17.78 9.52 1.37
N CYS A 20 -17.49 10.25 0.31
CA CYS A 20 -16.16 10.33 -0.29
C CYS A 20 -15.89 11.76 -0.80
N HIS A 21 -14.62 12.07 -1.01
CA HIS A 21 -14.25 13.31 -1.68
C HIS A 21 -14.42 13.17 -3.20
N ASP A 22 -14.39 14.31 -3.90
CA ASP A 22 -14.40 14.34 -5.35
C ASP A 22 -13.20 13.56 -5.93
N GLY A 23 -13.49 12.61 -6.81
CA GLY A 23 -12.49 11.77 -7.49
C GLY A 23 -12.09 10.50 -6.73
N GLU A 24 -12.51 10.31 -5.48
CA GLU A 24 -12.21 9.09 -4.71
C GLU A 24 -13.18 7.93 -4.96
N GLU A 25 -14.31 8.21 -5.63
CA GLU A 25 -15.39 7.24 -5.90
C GLU A 25 -14.87 5.97 -6.56
N GLU A 26 -14.03 6.10 -7.58
CA GLU A 26 -13.51 4.94 -8.33
C GLU A 26 -12.54 4.13 -7.49
N LYS A 27 -11.71 4.80 -6.68
CA LYS A 27 -10.79 4.13 -5.75
C LYS A 27 -11.54 3.33 -4.68
N LEU A 28 -12.68 3.84 -4.21
CA LEU A 28 -13.55 3.11 -3.28
C LEU A 28 -14.24 1.92 -3.95
N ARG A 29 -14.71 2.06 -5.19
CA ARG A 29 -15.25 0.92 -5.96
C ARG A 29 -14.20 -0.16 -6.18
N GLU A 30 -12.96 0.23 -6.49
CA GLU A 30 -11.86 -0.71 -6.65
C GLU A 30 -11.53 -1.42 -5.34
N ALA A 31 -11.45 -0.69 -4.24
CA ALA A 31 -11.26 -1.29 -2.92
C ALA A 31 -12.35 -2.33 -2.59
N ALA A 32 -13.60 -2.08 -2.98
CA ALA A 32 -14.69 -3.04 -2.81
C ALA A 32 -14.51 -4.32 -3.65
N ARG A 33 -14.02 -4.20 -4.89
CA ARG A 33 -13.72 -5.38 -5.73
C ARG A 33 -12.62 -6.24 -5.10
N VAL A 34 -11.57 -5.61 -4.59
CA VAL A 34 -10.48 -6.32 -3.90
C VAL A 34 -11.00 -7.08 -2.67
N VAL A 35 -11.92 -6.47 -1.91
CA VAL A 35 -12.58 -7.14 -0.78
C VAL A 35 -13.40 -8.34 -1.24
N GLU A 36 -14.21 -8.18 -2.30
CA GLU A 36 -15.05 -9.26 -2.85
C GLU A 36 -14.21 -10.44 -3.34
N GLU A 37 -13.13 -10.17 -4.07
CA GLU A 37 -12.19 -11.18 -4.57
C GLU A 37 -11.55 -11.95 -3.43
N ARG A 38 -11.04 -11.26 -2.40
CA ARG A 38 -10.45 -11.92 -1.23
C ARG A 38 -11.46 -12.80 -0.50
N ILE A 39 -12.71 -12.37 -0.39
CA ILE A 39 -13.78 -13.17 0.22
C ILE A 39 -14.09 -14.42 -0.63
N ALA A 40 -14.12 -14.28 -1.97
CA ALA A 40 -14.35 -15.39 -2.88
C ALA A 40 -13.23 -16.45 -2.77
N GLU A 41 -11.96 -16.02 -2.79
CA GLU A 41 -10.79 -16.89 -2.63
C GLU A 41 -10.83 -17.70 -1.32
N LEU A 42 -11.17 -17.03 -0.21
CA LEU A 42 -11.26 -17.66 1.11
C LEU A 42 -12.44 -18.62 1.22
N THR A 43 -13.53 -18.34 0.50
CA THR A 43 -14.67 -19.25 0.42
C THR A 43 -14.30 -20.53 -0.34
N GLU A 44 -13.59 -20.40 -1.45
CA GLU A 44 -13.17 -21.52 -2.30
C GLU A 44 -12.13 -22.43 -1.60
N THR A 45 -11.17 -21.85 -0.89
CA THR A 45 -10.10 -22.60 -0.21
C THR A 45 -10.51 -23.18 1.14
N GLY A 46 -11.43 -22.54 1.86
CA GLY A 46 -11.76 -22.86 3.25
C GLY A 46 -13.02 -23.70 3.46
N GLY A 47 -13.87 -23.88 2.44
CA GLY A 47 -15.18 -24.54 2.60
C GLY A 47 -16.09 -23.86 3.64
N MET A 48 -15.82 -22.59 3.96
CA MET A 48 -16.44 -21.89 5.06
C MET A 48 -17.81 -21.36 4.66
N VAL A 49 -18.86 -21.85 5.33
CA VAL A 49 -20.27 -21.53 5.05
C VAL A 49 -20.71 -20.22 5.72
N ASP A 50 -19.94 -19.74 6.71
CA ASP A 50 -20.28 -18.54 7.48
C ASP A 50 -19.67 -17.27 6.84
N SER A 51 -20.52 -16.47 6.21
CA SER A 51 -20.15 -15.25 5.51
C SER A 51 -19.47 -14.21 6.40
N LEU A 52 -19.82 -14.15 7.69
CA LEU A 52 -19.22 -13.21 8.63
C LEU A 52 -17.76 -13.57 8.92
N ARG A 53 -17.48 -14.86 9.14
CA ARG A 53 -16.13 -15.33 9.42
C ARG A 53 -15.21 -15.13 8.22
N THR A 54 -15.72 -15.39 7.01
CA THR A 54 -14.96 -15.15 5.77
C THR A 54 -14.67 -13.65 5.58
N ALA A 55 -15.65 -12.78 5.81
CA ALA A 55 -15.45 -11.33 5.74
C ALA A 55 -14.41 -10.83 6.78
N LEU A 56 -14.44 -11.36 8.01
CA LEU A 56 -13.45 -11.03 9.03
C LEU A 56 -12.04 -11.51 8.66
N MET A 57 -11.91 -12.69 8.08
CA MET A 57 -10.61 -13.19 7.60
C MET A 57 -10.09 -12.37 6.42
N ALA A 58 -10.96 -11.99 5.48
CA ALA A 58 -10.58 -11.10 4.38
C ALA A 58 -10.09 -9.75 4.90
N ALA A 59 -10.82 -9.12 5.82
CA ALA A 59 -10.42 -7.86 6.44
C ALA A 59 -9.08 -7.99 7.17
N LEU A 60 -8.87 -9.07 7.92
CA LEU A 60 -7.61 -9.33 8.62
C LEU A 60 -6.44 -9.47 7.65
N TYR A 61 -6.59 -10.24 6.58
CA TYR A 61 -5.51 -10.43 5.61
C TYR A 61 -5.16 -9.15 4.87
N LEU A 62 -6.16 -8.35 4.47
CA LEU A 62 -5.93 -7.07 3.81
C LEU A 62 -5.20 -6.09 4.75
N ALA A 63 -5.58 -6.05 6.03
CA ALA A 63 -4.88 -5.24 7.03
C ALA A 63 -3.44 -5.73 7.26
N TYR A 64 -3.23 -7.04 7.34
CA TYR A 64 -1.89 -7.64 7.47
C TYR A 64 -1.00 -7.30 6.27
N GLU A 65 -1.54 -7.38 5.06
CA GLU A 65 -0.83 -7.03 3.83
C GLU A 65 -0.45 -5.55 3.82
N LEU A 66 -1.38 -4.65 4.14
CA LEU A 66 -1.11 -3.21 4.23
C LEU A 66 0.05 -2.91 5.19
N LEU A 67 0.01 -3.46 6.42
CA LEU A 67 1.07 -3.25 7.41
C LEU A 67 2.41 -3.82 6.95
N THR A 68 2.39 -4.99 6.31
CA THR A 68 3.61 -5.61 5.77
C THR A 68 4.21 -4.78 4.63
N HIS A 69 3.38 -4.16 3.80
CA HIS A 69 3.82 -3.27 2.73
C HIS A 69 4.40 -1.96 3.28
N GLU A 70 3.77 -1.34 4.28
CA GLU A 70 4.29 -0.14 4.94
C GLU A 70 5.67 -0.38 5.58
N ASP A 71 5.86 -1.53 6.25
CA ASP A 71 7.15 -1.91 6.80
C ASP A 71 8.22 -2.08 5.70
N LYS A 72 7.88 -2.76 4.60
CA LYS A 72 8.79 -2.93 3.45
C LYS A 72 9.18 -1.58 2.85
N ASP A 73 8.22 -0.69 2.64
CA ASP A 73 8.46 0.65 2.08
C ASP A 73 9.35 1.49 3.02
N PHE A 74 9.13 1.40 4.33
CA PHE A 74 10.00 2.01 5.31
C PHE A 74 11.44 1.48 5.22
N HIS A 75 11.62 0.16 5.16
CA HIS A 75 12.93 -0.48 5.01
C HIS A 75 13.63 -0.10 3.70
N LEU A 76 12.92 -0.13 2.56
CA LEU A 76 13.41 0.31 1.26
C LEU A 76 13.86 1.78 1.30
N SER A 77 13.09 2.66 1.93
CA SER A 77 13.44 4.07 2.09
C SER A 77 14.71 4.26 2.93
N ALA A 78 14.92 3.43 3.95
CA ALA A 78 16.10 3.49 4.80
C ALA A 78 17.35 3.01 4.06
N GLU A 79 17.25 1.92 3.30
CA GLU A 79 18.34 1.43 2.45
C GLU A 79 18.69 2.43 1.35
N TYR A 80 17.68 3.03 0.69
CA TYR A 80 17.92 4.10 -0.27
C TYR A 80 18.70 5.26 0.34
N ARG A 81 18.32 5.71 1.55
CA ARG A 81 19.07 6.76 2.29
C ARG A 81 20.51 6.33 2.60
N ARG A 82 20.75 5.07 2.97
CA ARG A 82 22.10 4.54 3.23
C ARG A 82 22.96 4.53 1.97
N ILE A 83 22.41 4.04 0.86
CA ILE A 83 23.11 4.02 -0.44
C ILE A 83 23.43 5.45 -0.89
N GLN A 84 22.48 6.38 -0.79
CA GLN A 84 22.69 7.78 -1.13
C GLN A 84 23.80 8.45 -0.30
N LYS A 85 23.91 8.13 1.00
CA LYS A 85 25.02 8.61 1.84
C LYS A 85 26.38 8.05 1.37
N ARG A 86 26.44 6.75 1.07
CA ARG A 86 27.67 6.11 0.58
C ARG A 86 28.11 6.67 -0.77
N LEU A 87 27.18 6.86 -1.69
CA LEU A 87 27.46 7.45 -3.00
C LEU A 87 28.06 8.85 -2.86
N ARG A 88 27.46 9.69 -2.01
CA ARG A 88 27.96 11.05 -1.75
C ARG A 88 29.37 11.04 -1.18
N SER A 89 29.64 10.18 -0.20
CA SER A 89 30.98 10.05 0.38
C SER A 89 32.01 9.54 -0.63
N LEU A 90 31.60 8.65 -1.55
CA LEU A 90 32.49 8.16 -2.61
C LEU A 90 32.80 9.27 -3.64
N VAL A 91 31.79 10.06 -4.02
CA VAL A 91 31.97 11.22 -4.90
C VAL A 91 32.89 12.25 -4.26
N GLU A 92 32.68 12.58 -2.98
CA GLU A 92 33.56 13.48 -2.23
C GLU A 92 35.01 12.97 -2.22
N GLN A 93 35.23 11.67 -1.98
CA GLN A 93 36.57 11.08 -2.01
C GLN A 93 37.25 11.18 -3.39
N ILE A 94 36.49 10.97 -4.47
CA ILE A 94 36.96 11.15 -5.85
C ILE A 94 37.37 12.62 -6.04
N ASP A 95 36.50 13.57 -5.72
CA ASP A 95 36.78 15.00 -5.86
C ASP A 95 38.00 15.43 -5.04
N THR A 96 38.19 14.87 -3.83
CA THR A 96 39.38 15.17 -3.02
C THR A 96 40.66 14.58 -3.61
N GLN A 97 40.61 13.37 -4.19
CA GLN A 97 41.80 12.75 -4.78
C GLN A 97 42.20 13.38 -6.11
N PHE A 98 41.23 13.81 -6.92
CA PHE A 98 41.50 14.44 -8.22
C PHE A 98 41.75 15.96 -8.09
N GLY A 99 41.10 16.66 -7.14
CA GLY A 99 41.35 18.08 -6.88
C GLY A 99 42.73 18.38 -6.27
N ASN A 100 43.34 17.42 -5.55
CA ASN A 100 44.71 17.55 -5.04
C ASN A 100 45.79 17.21 -6.08
N GLY A 101 45.40 16.80 -7.29
CA GLY A 101 46.31 16.43 -8.38
C GLY A 101 46.75 17.59 -9.28
N GLU A 102 46.13 18.77 -9.19
CA GLU A 102 46.42 19.94 -10.05
C GLU A 102 47.42 20.95 -9.44
N GLU A 103 47.92 20.74 -8.21
CA GLU A 103 48.90 21.63 -7.54
C GLU A 103 50.38 21.18 -7.62
N ARG A 104 50.78 20.35 -8.60
CA ARG A 104 52.20 19.97 -8.79
C ARG A 104 52.72 20.17 -10.21
#